data_AF-A0AAV5UAZ6-F1
#
_entry.id   AF-A0AAV5UAZ6-F1
#
_cell.length_a   1.000
_cell.length_b   1.000
_cell.length_c   1.000
_cell.angle_alpha   90.00
_cell.angle_beta   90.00
_cell.angle_gamma   90.00
#
_symmetry.space_group_name_H-M   'P 1'
#
loop_
_entity.id
_entity.type
_entity.pdbx_description
1 polymer ?
#
loop_
_entity_poly.entity_id
_entity_poly.type
_entity_poly.pdbx_seq_one_letter_code
_entity_poly.pdbx_strand_id
1 'polypeptide(L)'
;MTKLMDTSFTSPPPSSSSSLSTIAAPTAEEVLLSTVEASEAVNDVIILKNEEIAMEKLCVSNLRIGIVERISEEFIEVLEETQFAMKMKVREMRRKVASFEKEMTTLPENIASMLNSVDSQLQMLWSMEWKGIDPLFQEEYRFWHKCISHRDHTSRRG
;
A
#
# COMPACT_ATOMS: atom_id res chain seq x y z
N MET A 1 -21.95 -17.96 -84.20
CA MET A 1 -22.79 -18.61 -83.16
C MET A 1 -22.14 -18.38 -81.82
N THR A 2 -22.87 -17.70 -80.94
CA THR A 2 -22.50 -17.21 -79.61
C THR A 2 -22.50 -18.32 -78.54
N LYS A 3 -21.52 -18.31 -77.63
CA LYS A 3 -21.58 -18.96 -76.29
C LYS A 3 -20.77 -18.07 -75.33
N LEU A 4 -21.45 -17.19 -74.59
CA LEU A 4 -22.06 -17.36 -73.27
C LEU A 4 -21.01 -17.32 -72.13
N MET A 5 -21.14 -16.25 -71.35
CA MET A 5 -20.40 -15.88 -70.16
C MET A 5 -20.74 -16.81 -68.99
N ASP A 6 -19.80 -16.99 -68.06
CA ASP A 6 -20.06 -17.14 -66.62
C ASP A 6 -18.80 -16.72 -65.85
N THR A 7 -18.70 -15.43 -65.53
CA THR A 7 -17.74 -14.93 -64.52
C THR A 7 -18.49 -14.79 -63.21
N SER A 8 -18.35 -15.80 -62.36
CA SER A 8 -18.84 -15.78 -60.99
C SER A 8 -18.31 -14.57 -60.24
N PHE A 9 -19.23 -13.74 -59.74
CA PHE A 9 -18.99 -12.70 -58.76
C PHE A 9 -18.54 -13.34 -57.45
N THR A 10 -17.25 -13.23 -57.12
CA THR A 10 -16.75 -13.45 -55.77
C THR A 10 -16.74 -12.10 -55.05
N SER A 11 -17.74 -11.88 -54.18
CA SER A 11 -17.73 -10.74 -53.26
C SER A 11 -16.56 -10.86 -52.29
N PRO A 12 -15.82 -9.77 -51.99
CA PRO A 12 -14.81 -9.79 -50.94
C PRO A 12 -15.49 -9.96 -49.57
N PRO A 13 -14.84 -10.62 -48.60
CA PRO A 13 -15.39 -10.75 -47.25
C PRO A 13 -15.50 -9.38 -46.59
N PRO A 14 -16.47 -9.18 -45.68
CA PRO A 14 -16.57 -7.94 -44.91
C PRO A 14 -15.29 -7.77 -44.11
N SER A 15 -14.62 -6.63 -44.32
CA SER A 15 -13.51 -6.22 -43.47
C SER A 15 -14.06 -6.00 -42.07
N SER A 16 -13.89 -7.00 -41.20
CA SER A 16 -14.03 -6.82 -39.77
C SER A 16 -12.99 -5.78 -39.35
N SER A 17 -13.44 -4.53 -39.26
CA SER A 17 -12.74 -3.47 -38.56
C SER A 17 -12.76 -3.82 -37.08
N SER A 18 -11.89 -4.76 -36.69
CA SER A 18 -11.41 -4.84 -35.33
C SER A 18 -10.62 -3.56 -35.11
N SER A 19 -11.29 -2.53 -34.61
CA SER A 19 -10.64 -1.46 -33.88
C SER A 19 -9.91 -2.13 -32.71
N LEU A 20 -8.68 -2.56 -32.98
CA LEU A 20 -7.66 -2.73 -31.96
C LEU A 20 -7.63 -1.36 -31.27
N SER A 21 -8.21 -1.27 -30.08
CA SER A 21 -7.83 -0.20 -29.16
C SER A 21 -6.38 -0.50 -28.81
N THR A 22 -5.46 -0.04 -29.67
CA THR A 22 -4.05 0.00 -29.37
C THR A 22 -3.93 0.99 -28.23
N ILE A 23 -4.04 0.50 -26.99
CA ILE A 23 -3.53 1.20 -25.83
C ILE A 23 -2.04 1.31 -26.14
N ALA A 24 -1.61 2.52 -26.50
CA ALA A 24 -0.20 2.77 -26.77
C ALA A 24 0.59 2.40 -25.53
N ALA A 25 1.70 1.67 -25.71
CA ALA A 25 2.59 1.37 -24.60
C ALA A 25 3.02 2.70 -23.95
N PRO A 26 3.07 2.79 -22.61
CA PRO A 26 3.45 4.00 -21.92
C PRO A 26 4.84 4.45 -22.38
N THR A 27 5.01 5.75 -22.54
CA THR A 27 6.29 6.35 -22.94
C THR A 27 7.28 6.35 -21.77
N ALA A 28 8.59 6.43 -22.06
CA ALA A 28 9.62 6.48 -21.01
C ALA A 28 9.46 7.71 -20.08
N GLU A 29 8.92 8.82 -20.58
CA GLU A 29 8.61 10.02 -19.79
C GLU A 29 7.43 9.78 -18.83
N GLU A 30 6.37 9.12 -19.30
CA GLU A 30 5.23 8.74 -18.45
C GLU A 30 5.63 7.78 -17.34
N VAL A 31 6.52 6.82 -17.64
CA VAL A 31 7.06 5.92 -16.62
C VAL A 31 7.95 6.65 -15.64
N LEU A 32 8.82 7.56 -16.11
CA LEU A 32 9.67 8.34 -15.22
C LEU A 32 8.83 9.20 -14.27
N LEU A 33 7.82 9.92 -14.80
CA LEU A 33 6.92 10.74 -14.00
C LEU A 33 6.17 9.89 -12.97
N SER A 34 5.58 8.77 -13.37
CA SER A 34 4.85 7.91 -12.44
C SER A 34 5.78 7.21 -11.43
N THR A 35 7.04 6.95 -11.76
CA THR A 35 8.02 6.39 -10.82
C THR A 35 8.42 7.42 -9.78
N VAL A 36 8.56 8.70 -10.17
CA VAL A 36 8.79 9.80 -9.23
C VAL A 36 7.60 9.97 -8.30
N GLU A 37 6.37 9.99 -8.83
CA GLU A 37 5.14 10.05 -8.00
C GLU A 37 5.04 8.87 -7.03
N ALA A 38 5.38 7.66 -7.48
CA ALA A 38 5.41 6.48 -6.62
C ALA A 38 6.46 6.60 -5.51
N SER A 39 7.64 7.16 -5.83
CA SER A 39 8.71 7.38 -4.85
C SER A 39 8.33 8.44 -3.80
N GLU A 40 7.74 9.56 -4.20
CA GLU A 40 7.26 10.59 -3.29
C GLU A 40 6.18 10.04 -2.35
N ALA A 41 5.21 9.32 -2.91
CA ALA A 41 4.13 8.80 -2.09
C ALA A 41 4.63 7.66 -1.16
N VAL A 42 5.64 6.87 -1.54
CA VAL A 42 6.31 5.93 -0.62
C VAL A 42 6.96 6.68 0.53
N ASN A 43 7.61 7.81 0.24
CA ASN A 43 8.20 8.66 1.26
C ASN A 43 7.15 9.21 2.24
N ASP A 44 5.98 9.63 1.75
CA ASP A 44 4.85 10.03 2.62
C ASP A 44 4.43 8.90 3.57
N VAL A 45 4.33 7.67 3.06
CA VAL A 45 3.94 6.51 3.88
C VAL A 45 5.01 6.22 4.94
N ILE A 46 6.29 6.38 4.61
CA ILE A 46 7.38 6.23 5.58
C ILE A 46 7.26 7.29 6.69
N ILE A 47 6.96 8.54 6.34
CA ILE A 47 6.75 9.63 7.31
C ILE A 47 5.59 9.28 8.26
N LEU A 48 4.43 8.92 7.70
CA LEU A 48 3.26 8.52 8.48
C LEU A 48 3.56 7.32 9.40
N LYS A 49 4.34 6.33 8.93
CA LYS A 49 4.73 5.18 9.76
C LYS A 49 5.61 5.61 10.95
N ASN A 50 6.51 6.55 10.73
CA ASN A 50 7.40 7.04 11.79
C ASN A 50 6.61 7.81 12.84
N GLU A 51 5.60 8.59 12.44
CA GLU A 51 4.69 9.27 13.35
C GLU A 51 3.84 8.29 14.16
N GLU A 52 3.25 7.27 13.53
CA GLU A 52 2.53 6.18 14.19
C GLU A 52 3.40 5.51 15.27
N ILE A 53 4.64 5.13 14.91
CA ILE A 53 5.61 4.50 15.82
C ILE A 53 5.99 5.43 16.98
N ALA A 54 6.16 6.73 16.72
CA ALA A 54 6.51 7.70 17.75
C ALA A 54 5.38 7.84 18.78
N MET A 55 4.14 7.93 18.30
CA MET A 55 2.95 8.01 19.16
C MET A 55 2.75 6.73 19.98
N GLU A 56 2.90 5.55 19.37
CA GLU A 56 2.85 4.27 20.08
C GLU A 56 3.91 4.21 21.20
N LYS A 57 5.17 4.55 20.88
CA LYS A 57 6.26 4.54 21.86
C LYS A 57 6.00 5.48 23.03
N LEU A 58 5.44 6.66 22.77
CA LEU A 58 5.09 7.61 23.82
C LEU A 58 4.05 6.99 24.76
N CYS A 59 2.98 6.42 24.21
CA CYS A 59 1.91 5.80 25.00
C CYS A 59 2.41 4.59 25.81
N VAL A 60 3.18 3.70 25.18
CA VAL A 60 3.84 2.58 25.86
C VAL A 60 4.75 3.08 26.99
N SER A 61 5.48 4.18 26.80
CA SER A 61 6.33 4.74 27.86
C SER A 61 5.51 5.23 29.05
N ASN A 62 4.37 5.89 28.81
CA ASN A 62 3.47 6.40 29.84
C ASN A 62 2.87 5.25 30.67
N LEU A 63 2.42 4.18 30.00
CA LEU A 63 1.92 2.96 30.66
C LEU A 63 3.01 2.30 31.51
N ARG A 64 4.26 2.25 31.03
CA ARG A 64 5.38 1.65 31.79
C ARG A 64 5.74 2.39 33.07
N ILE A 65 5.67 3.72 33.05
CA ILE A 65 6.00 4.55 34.23
C ILE A 65 4.82 4.72 35.20
N GLY A 66 3.66 4.14 34.89
CA GLY A 66 2.53 4.10 35.82
C GLY A 66 1.54 5.25 35.67
N ILE A 67 1.56 5.99 34.56
CA ILE A 67 0.52 7.00 34.29
C ILE A 67 -0.79 6.24 34.06
N VAL A 68 -1.76 6.43 34.97
CA VAL A 68 -3.07 5.75 34.95
C VAL A 68 -4.06 6.59 34.13
N GLU A 69 -3.74 6.79 32.86
CA GLU A 69 -4.67 7.36 31.89
C GLU A 69 -5.01 6.29 30.86
N ARG A 70 -6.31 6.07 30.62
CA ARG A 70 -6.74 5.22 29.52
C ARG A 70 -6.34 5.87 28.22
N ILE A 71 -5.96 5.04 27.26
CA ILE A 71 -5.81 5.51 25.88
C ILE A 71 -7.20 5.97 25.41
N SER A 72 -7.31 7.20 24.90
CA SER A 72 -8.59 7.73 24.44
C SER A 72 -9.04 7.00 23.17
N GLU A 73 -10.35 6.72 23.06
CA GLU A 73 -10.94 6.11 21.87
C GLU A 73 -10.64 6.92 20.61
N GLU A 74 -10.72 8.25 20.69
CA GLU A 74 -10.35 9.18 19.60
C GLU A 74 -8.90 8.99 19.11
N PHE A 75 -7.97 8.62 20.01
CA PHE A 75 -6.57 8.39 19.62
C PHE A 75 -6.41 7.05 18.91
N ILE A 76 -7.16 6.02 19.35
CA ILE A 76 -7.18 4.71 18.69
C ILE A 76 -7.79 4.85 17.30
N GLU A 77 -8.90 5.59 17.16
CA GLU A 77 -9.53 5.87 15.86
C GLU A 77 -8.56 6.56 14.91
N VAL A 78 -7.84 7.59 15.36
CA VAL A 78 -6.83 8.29 14.53
C VAL A 78 -5.71 7.35 14.10
N LEU A 79 -5.24 6.45 14.98
CA LEU A 79 -4.21 5.46 14.63
C LEU A 79 -4.74 4.44 13.62
N GLU A 80 -5.96 3.94 13.80
CA GLU A 80 -6.60 3.00 12.89
C GLU A 80 -6.83 3.61 11.49
N GLU A 81 -7.31 4.86 11.44
CA GLU A 81 -7.49 5.62 10.19
C GLU A 81 -6.16 5.85 9.48
N THR A 82 -5.12 6.26 10.22
CA THR A 82 -3.77 6.48 9.69
C THR A 82 -3.22 5.19 9.11
N GLN A 83 -3.34 4.07 9.85
CA GLN A 83 -2.90 2.77 9.39
C GLN A 83 -3.67 2.34 8.14
N PHE A 84 -4.99 2.52 8.11
CA PHE A 84 -5.83 2.19 6.95
C PHE A 84 -5.41 3.00 5.71
N ALA A 85 -5.23 4.31 5.85
CA ALA A 85 -4.81 5.19 4.77
C ALA A 85 -3.45 4.77 4.18
N MET A 86 -2.49 4.44 5.05
CA MET A 86 -1.19 3.92 4.62
C MET A 86 -1.31 2.60 3.85
N LYS A 87 -2.08 1.64 4.36
CA LYS A 87 -2.31 0.34 3.69
C LYS A 87 -2.88 0.52 2.28
N MET A 88 -3.83 1.45 2.14
CA MET A 88 -4.44 1.76 0.85
C MET A 88 -3.43 2.39 -0.12
N LYS A 89 -2.62 3.35 0.34
CA LYS A 89 -1.54 3.94 -0.46
C LYS A 89 -0.52 2.88 -0.93
N VAL A 90 -0.03 2.02 -0.04
CA VAL A 90 0.94 0.95 -0.37
C VAL A 90 0.36 -0.01 -1.42
N ARG A 91 -0.91 -0.41 -1.28
CA ARG A 91 -1.58 -1.30 -2.26
C ARG A 91 -1.78 -0.63 -3.61
N GLU A 92 -2.08 0.66 -3.65
CA GLU A 92 -2.20 1.41 -4.89
C GLU A 92 -0.85 1.49 -5.61
N MET A 93 0.22 1.83 -4.90
CA MET A 93 1.56 1.91 -5.46
C MET A 93 2.02 0.57 -6.03
N ARG A 94 1.79 -0.51 -5.30
CA ARG A 94 2.15 -1.85 -5.77
C ARG A 94 1.42 -2.21 -7.06
N ARG A 95 0.15 -1.82 -7.20
CA ARG A 95 -0.59 -1.99 -8.46
C ARG A 95 0.03 -1.19 -9.60
N LYS A 96 0.45 0.06 -9.35
CA LYS A 96 1.13 0.91 -10.33
C LYS A 96 2.50 0.34 -10.76
N VAL A 97 3.32 -0.10 -9.81
CA VAL A 97 4.62 -0.74 -10.10
C VAL A 97 4.43 -2.02 -10.91
N ALA A 98 3.51 -2.88 -10.50
CA ALA A 98 3.21 -4.13 -11.21
C ALA A 98 2.67 -3.91 -12.63
N SER A 99 1.94 -2.82 -12.91
CA SER A 99 1.55 -2.47 -14.28
C SER A 99 2.75 -2.08 -15.14
N PHE A 100 3.74 -1.38 -14.59
CA PHE A 100 4.94 -1.00 -15.35
C PHE A 100 5.81 -2.19 -15.71
N GLU A 101 5.99 -3.15 -14.80
CA GLU A 101 6.71 -4.39 -15.09
C GLU A 101 6.05 -5.22 -16.20
N LYS A 102 4.72 -5.19 -16.27
CA LYS A 102 3.95 -5.95 -17.26
C LYS A 102 3.94 -5.29 -18.64
N GLU A 103 3.93 -3.96 -18.68
CA GLU A 103 3.76 -3.19 -19.92
C GLU A 103 5.10 -2.85 -20.60
N MET A 104 6.23 -2.94 -19.89
CA MET A 104 7.53 -2.53 -20.40
C MET A 104 8.63 -3.57 -20.12
N THR A 105 8.92 -4.40 -21.11
CA THR A 105 10.00 -5.41 -21.05
C THR A 105 11.41 -4.84 -21.26
N THR A 106 11.54 -3.56 -21.65
CA THR A 106 12.83 -2.90 -21.91
C THR A 106 12.83 -1.48 -21.35
N LEU A 107 12.97 -1.35 -20.04
CA LEU A 107 13.19 -0.06 -19.39
C LEU A 107 14.66 0.36 -19.50
N PRO A 108 14.95 1.65 -19.73
CA PRO A 108 16.27 2.22 -19.50
C PRO A 108 16.79 1.87 -18.09
N GLU A 109 18.07 1.51 -17.96
CA GLU A 109 18.67 1.03 -16.70
C GLU A 109 18.45 1.96 -15.50
N ASN A 110 18.49 3.27 -15.73
CA ASN A 110 18.22 4.29 -14.71
C ASN A 110 16.77 4.22 -14.20
N ILE A 111 15.80 3.99 -15.08
CA ILE A 111 14.38 3.87 -14.72
C ILE A 111 14.12 2.51 -14.03
N ALA A 112 14.74 1.43 -14.52
CA ALA A 112 14.67 0.12 -13.88
C ALA A 112 15.25 0.13 -12.45
N SER A 113 16.36 0.86 -12.25
CA SER A 113 16.97 1.04 -10.92
C SER A 113 16.05 1.80 -9.95
N MET A 114 15.40 2.87 -10.42
CA MET A 114 14.43 3.62 -9.60
C MET A 114 13.21 2.76 -9.23
N LEU A 115 12.67 2.00 -10.18
CA LEU A 115 11.55 1.07 -9.91
C LEU A 115 11.93 0.00 -8.89
N ASN A 116 13.13 -0.58 -8.98
CA ASN A 116 13.63 -1.54 -8.00
C ASN A 116 13.78 -0.93 -6.60
N SER A 117 14.22 0.33 -6.52
CA SER A 117 14.29 1.06 -5.25
C SER A 117 12.90 1.24 -4.63
N VAL A 118 11.91 1.62 -5.43
CA VAL A 118 10.51 1.76 -5.00
C VAL A 118 9.95 0.41 -4.55
N ASP A 119 10.19 -0.68 -5.29
CA ASP A 119 9.74 -2.02 -4.88
C ASP A 119 10.36 -2.45 -3.55
N SER A 120 11.66 -2.23 -3.36
CA SER A 120 12.35 -2.56 -2.10
C SER A 120 11.75 -1.79 -0.91
N GLN A 121 11.47 -0.50 -1.08
CA GLN A 121 10.81 0.32 -0.06
C GLN A 121 9.37 -0.15 0.20
N LEU A 122 8.61 -0.54 -0.83
CA LEU A 122 7.27 -1.11 -0.68
C LEU A 122 7.29 -2.44 0.06
N GLN A 123 8.27 -3.32 -0.20
CA GLN A 123 8.44 -4.57 0.55
C GLN A 123 8.77 -4.31 2.03
N MET A 124 9.61 -3.31 2.30
CA MET A 124 9.90 -2.88 3.68
C MET A 124 8.61 -2.40 4.37
N LEU A 125 7.85 -1.52 3.74
CA LEU A 125 6.58 -1.01 4.28
C LEU A 125 5.57 -2.14 4.52
N TRP A 126 5.51 -3.12 3.62
CA TRP A 126 4.67 -4.31 3.77
C TRP A 126 5.08 -5.16 4.99
N SER A 127 6.38 -5.32 5.22
CA SER A 127 6.87 -6.02 6.41
C SER A 127 6.53 -5.28 7.72
N MET A 128 6.35 -3.95 7.65
CA MET A 128 5.94 -3.11 8.76
C MET A 128 4.41 -3.00 8.91
N GLU A 129 3.64 -3.29 7.86
CA GLU A 129 2.16 -3.30 7.86
C GLU A 129 1.59 -4.28 8.90
N TRP A 130 2.33 -5.35 9.21
CA TRP A 130 1.98 -6.37 10.21
C TRP A 130 2.42 -6.04 11.64
N LYS A 131 3.15 -4.93 11.84
CA LYS A 131 3.48 -4.38 13.16
C LYS A 131 2.65 -3.11 13.37
N GLY A 132 1.33 -3.28 13.38
CA GLY A 132 0.36 -2.22 13.68
C GLY A 132 0.31 -1.90 15.16
N ILE A 133 -0.83 -1.37 15.61
CA ILE A 133 -1.15 -1.03 17.01
C ILE A 133 -1.27 -2.23 17.98
N ASP A 134 -1.05 -3.46 17.52
CA ASP A 134 -1.11 -4.67 18.37
C ASP A 134 -0.19 -4.63 19.60
N PRO A 135 1.07 -4.15 19.52
CA PRO A 135 1.92 -4.05 20.70
C PRO A 135 1.40 -3.00 21.70
N LEU A 136 0.76 -1.93 21.24
CA LEU A 136 0.09 -0.95 22.10
C LEU A 136 -1.03 -1.60 22.93
N PHE A 137 -1.91 -2.36 22.27
CA PHE A 137 -2.99 -3.09 22.95
C PHE A 137 -2.47 -4.15 23.93
N GLN A 138 -1.41 -4.87 23.57
CA GLN A 138 -0.76 -5.82 24.48
C GLN A 138 -0.19 -5.14 25.72
N GLU A 139 0.44 -3.99 25.55
CA GLU A 139 1.02 -3.22 26.65
C GLU A 139 -0.08 -2.64 27.56
N GLU A 140 -1.15 -2.10 26.99
CA GLU A 140 -2.32 -1.60 27.72
C GLU A 140 -2.98 -2.71 28.54
N TYR A 141 -3.25 -3.87 27.91
CA TYR A 141 -3.80 -5.03 28.61
C TYR A 141 -2.91 -5.45 29.80
N ARG A 142 -1.59 -5.51 29.59
CA ARG A 142 -0.64 -5.88 30.64
C ARG A 142 -0.63 -4.86 31.79
N PHE A 143 -0.73 -3.58 31.47
CA PHE A 143 -0.78 -2.49 32.45
C PHE A 143 -2.01 -2.61 33.35
N TRP A 144 -3.21 -2.67 32.76
CA TRP A 144 -4.45 -2.73 33.53
C TRP A 144 -4.57 -4.03 34.34
N HIS A 145 -4.12 -5.17 33.80
CA HIS A 145 -4.09 -6.42 34.54
C HIS A 145 -3.19 -6.34 35.80
N LYS A 146 -2.03 -5.66 35.69
CA LYS A 146 -1.14 -5.41 36.83
C LYS A 146 -1.80 -4.50 37.87
N CYS A 147 -2.49 -3.43 37.44
CA CYS A 147 -3.19 -2.51 38.33
C CYS A 147 -4.34 -3.19 39.10
N ILE A 148 -5.14 -4.03 38.42
CA ILE A 148 -6.25 -4.78 39.02
C ILE A 148 -5.73 -5.80 40.04
N SER A 149 -4.71 -6.59 39.66
CA SER A 149 -4.09 -7.57 40.56
C SER A 149 -3.51 -6.93 41.83
N HIS A 150 -2.90 -5.74 41.72
CA HIS A 150 -2.38 -5.03 42.88
C HIS A 150 -3.47 -4.57 43.86
N ARG A 151 -4.63 -4.14 43.34
CA ARG A 151 -5.78 -3.66 44.13
C ARG A 151 -6.42 -4.79 44.96
N ASP A 152 -6.54 -5.98 44.38
CA ASP A 152 -7.10 -7.16 45.05
C ASP A 152 -6.20 -7.69 46.17
N HIS A 153 -4.86 -7.61 45.99
CA HIS A 153 -3.91 -8.02 47.01
C HIS A 153 -3.82 -7.05 48.20
N THR A 154 -4.06 -5.74 47.99
CA THR A 154 -4.14 -4.76 49.08
C THR A 154 -5.45 -4.87 49.87
N SER A 155 -6.56 -5.22 49.21
CA SER A 155 -7.88 -5.33 49.87
C SER A 155 -8.05 -6.60 50.70
N ARG A 156 -7.26 -7.65 50.46
CA ARG A 156 -7.28 -8.92 51.23
C ARG A 156 -6.35 -8.94 52.45
N ARG A 157 -5.54 -7.90 52.66
CA ARG A 157 -4.64 -7.76 53.82
C ARG A 157 -5.08 -6.71 54.84
N GLY A 158 -6.21 -6.05 54.59
CA GLY A 158 -6.83 -5.08 55.52
C GLY A 158 -7.93 -5.69 56.37
#